data_AF-A0A6G1Z7V1-F1
#
_entry.id   AF-A0A6G1Z7V1-F1
#
_cell.length_a   1.000
_cell.length_b   1.000
_cell.length_c   1.000
_cell.angle_alpha   90.00
_cell.angle_beta   90.00
_cell.angle_gamma   90.00
#
_symmetry.space_group_name_H-M   'P 1'
#
loop_
_entity.id
_entity.type
_entity.pdbx_description
1 polymer ?
#
loop_
_entity_poly.entity_id
_entity_poly.type
_entity_poly.pdbx_seq_one_letter_code
_entity_poly.pdbx_strand_id
1 'polypeptide(L)'
;MESWLIPLVAIVCAVGLPVVLLIVLVVRTTRTKHEERMAMIEKGIVLEEPERKANKFNALRNGLLMIGLALGAIGGIYLDDTMPHDWAGFSVVIFTVLGGGIAYLAYFFIVLKMLEKEKEQ
;
A
#
# COMPACT_ATOMS: atom_id res chain seq x y z
N MET A 1 -14.09 4.15 31.29
CA MET A 1 -14.43 3.60 29.96
C MET A 1 -14.00 4.50 28.80
N GLU A 2 -13.75 5.80 29.02
CA GLU A 2 -13.42 6.75 27.94
C GLU A 2 -11.94 6.74 27.51
N SER A 3 -11.02 6.25 28.36
CA SER A 3 -9.58 6.20 28.08
C SER A 3 -9.17 5.21 27.00
N TRP A 4 -9.97 4.19 26.70
CA TRP A 4 -9.69 3.21 25.64
C TRP A 4 -10.12 3.69 24.24
N LEU A 5 -11.11 4.59 24.18
CA LEU A 5 -11.64 5.12 22.92
C LEU A 5 -10.66 6.06 22.23
N ILE A 6 -9.91 6.86 23.00
CA ILE A 6 -8.95 7.84 22.49
C ILE A 6 -7.84 7.20 21.63
N PRO A 7 -7.09 6.18 22.12
CA PRO A 7 -6.06 5.54 21.31
C PRO A 7 -6.67 4.79 20.12
N LEU A 8 -7.85 4.20 20.27
CA LEU A 8 -8.52 3.46 19.20
C LEU A 8 -8.97 4.38 18.06
N VAL A 9 -9.53 5.55 18.39
CA VAL A 9 -9.89 6.59 17.41
C VAL A 9 -8.65 7.21 16.77
N ALA A 10 -7.58 7.42 17.53
CA ALA A 10 -6.32 7.94 17.00
C ALA A 10 -5.71 6.99 15.95
N ILE A 11 -5.71 5.68 16.21
CA ILE A 11 -5.23 4.66 15.27
C ILE A 11 -6.12 4.64 14.01
N VAL A 12 -7.44 4.65 14.17
CA VAL A 12 -8.38 4.64 13.04
C VAL A 12 -8.23 5.90 12.18
N CYS A 13 -8.02 7.08 12.77
CA CYS A 13 -7.83 8.31 12.02
C CYS A 13 -6.45 8.35 11.33
N ALA A 14 -5.39 7.97 12.04
CA ALA A 14 -4.03 7.96 11.52
C ALA A 14 -3.84 6.98 10.37
N VAL A 15 -4.56 5.85 10.36
CA VAL A 15 -4.49 4.84 9.29
C VAL A 15 -5.58 5.06 8.24
N GLY A 16 -6.77 5.51 8.62
CA GLY A 16 -7.89 5.72 7.70
C GLY A 16 -7.63 6.85 6.70
N LEU A 17 -7.06 7.97 7.16
CA LEU A 17 -6.77 9.12 6.31
C LEU A 17 -5.78 8.79 5.16
N PRO A 18 -4.60 8.17 5.41
CA PRO A 18 -3.68 7.83 4.33
C PRO A 18 -4.30 6.81 3.37
N VAL A 19 -5.05 5.82 3.85
CA VAL A 19 -5.72 4.83 2.97
C VAL A 19 -6.70 5.51 2.01
N VAL A 20 -7.51 6.45 2.49
CA VAL A 20 -8.44 7.20 1.64
C VAL A 20 -7.70 8.05 0.62
N LEU A 21 -6.60 8.71 1.02
CA LEU A 21 -5.77 9.49 0.09
C LEU A 21 -5.15 8.63 -1.01
N LEU A 22 -4.65 7.44 -0.67
CA LEU A 22 -4.14 6.49 -1.67
C LEU A 22 -5.22 6.11 -2.69
N ILE A 23 -6.42 5.77 -2.22
CA ILE A 23 -7.55 5.40 -3.09
C ILE A 23 -7.90 6.57 -4.02
N VAL A 24 -7.98 7.80 -3.49
CA VAL A 24 -8.25 9.00 -4.29
C VAL A 24 -7.18 9.22 -5.36
N LEU A 25 -5.90 9.03 -5.04
CA LEU A 25 -4.80 9.17 -6.00
C LEU A 25 -4.85 8.12 -7.11
N VAL A 26 -5.19 6.86 -6.80
CA VAL A 26 -5.40 5.80 -7.81
C VAL A 26 -6.55 6.16 -8.74
N VAL A 27 -7.68 6.60 -8.18
CA VAL A 27 -8.87 6.90 -8.98
C VAL A 27 -8.59 8.10 -9.90
N ARG A 28 -7.92 9.14 -9.39
CA ARG A 28 -7.50 10.31 -10.18
C ARG A 28 -6.58 9.90 -11.33
N THR A 29 -5.54 9.12 -11.05
CA THR A 29 -4.56 8.68 -12.07
C THR A 29 -5.15 7.70 -13.09
N THR A 30 -6.16 6.92 -12.71
CA THR A 30 -6.85 6.00 -13.63
C THR A 30 -7.82 6.74 -14.55
N ARG A 31 -8.54 7.77 -14.04
CA ARG A 31 -9.45 8.60 -14.87
C ARG A 31 -8.72 9.32 -16.01
N THR A 32 -7.51 9.85 -15.79
CA THR A 32 -6.78 10.56 -16.86
C THR A 32 -6.48 9.65 -18.06
N LYS A 33 -6.19 8.37 -17.81
CA LYS A 33 -5.89 7.40 -18.88
C LYS A 33 -7.12 7.02 -19.72
N HIS A 34 -8.32 7.12 -19.14
CA HIS A 34 -9.57 6.85 -19.88
C HIS A 34 -9.96 8.01 -20.81
N GLU A 35 -9.74 9.25 -20.36
CA GLU A 35 -10.00 10.44 -21.19
C GLU A 35 -8.99 10.53 -22.35
N GLU A 36 -7.70 10.22 -22.11
CA GLU A 36 -6.68 10.14 -23.17
C GLU A 36 -7.00 9.07 -24.23
N ARG A 37 -7.51 7.91 -23.81
CA ARG A 37 -7.92 6.84 -24.74
C ARG A 37 -9.14 7.21 -25.57
N MET A 38 -10.12 7.91 -25.00
CA MET A 38 -11.27 8.39 -25.78
C MET A 38 -10.86 9.42 -26.82
N ALA A 39 -9.96 10.35 -26.48
CA ALA A 39 -9.47 11.35 -27.42
C ALA A 39 -8.65 10.75 -28.58
N MET A 40 -7.95 9.63 -28.38
CA MET A 40 -7.22 8.93 -29.45
C MET A 40 -8.14 8.10 -30.37
N ILE A 41 -9.19 7.49 -29.81
CA ILE A 41 -10.23 6.79 -30.59
C ILE A 41 -10.98 7.79 -31.48
N GLU A 42 -11.32 8.97 -30.95
CA GLU A 42 -12.01 10.04 -31.70
C GLU A 42 -11.16 10.61 -32.85
N LYS A 43 -9.82 10.49 -32.76
CA LYS A 43 -8.87 10.86 -33.82
C LYS A 43 -8.56 9.75 -34.83
N GLY A 44 -9.21 8.59 -34.72
CA GLY A 44 -9.08 7.49 -35.69
C GLY A 44 -7.74 6.73 -35.65
N ILE A 45 -6.97 6.88 -34.58
CA ILE A 45 -5.69 6.17 -34.39
C ILE A 45 -6.04 4.77 -33.85
N VAL A 46 -5.69 3.72 -34.59
CA VAL A 46 -5.87 2.33 -34.13
C VAL A 46 -4.95 2.12 -32.92
N LEU A 47 -5.53 2.00 -31.73
CA LEU A 47 -4.82 1.65 -30.52
C LEU A 47 -4.27 0.23 -30.70
N GLU A 48 -2.97 0.12 -30.99
CA GLU A 48 -2.24 -1.14 -30.92
C GLU A 48 -2.52 -1.74 -29.54
N GLU A 49 -3.01 -2.99 -29.54
CA GLU A 49 -3.57 -3.62 -28.34
C GLU A 49 -2.54 -3.49 -27.20
N PRO A 50 -2.93 -2.93 -26.03
CA PRO A 50 -2.00 -2.81 -24.93
C PRO A 50 -1.52 -4.21 -24.60
N GLU A 51 -0.24 -4.49 -24.90
CA GLU A 51 0.38 -5.78 -24.60
C GLU A 51 -0.09 -6.21 -23.22
N ARG A 52 -0.74 -7.36 -23.20
CA ARG A 52 -1.41 -7.93 -22.05
C ARG A 52 -0.39 -7.97 -20.91
N LYS A 53 -0.38 -6.94 -20.06
CA LYS A 53 0.50 -6.79 -18.88
C LYS A 53 0.09 -7.83 -17.85
N ALA A 54 0.34 -9.08 -18.16
CA ALA A 54 0.10 -10.19 -17.28
C ALA A 54 1.09 -10.06 -16.11
N ASN A 55 0.56 -9.84 -14.91
CA ASN A 55 1.16 -10.22 -13.63
C ASN A 55 2.49 -9.60 -13.18
N LYS A 56 3.06 -8.60 -13.87
CA LYS A 56 4.40 -8.09 -13.51
C LYS A 56 4.53 -7.54 -12.08
N PHE A 57 3.43 -7.13 -11.44
CA PHE A 57 3.47 -6.54 -10.10
C PHE A 57 3.04 -7.49 -8.96
N ASN A 58 2.55 -8.70 -9.24
CA ASN A 58 2.16 -9.65 -8.19
C ASN A 58 3.37 -10.21 -7.42
N ALA A 59 4.46 -10.50 -8.13
CA ALA A 59 5.72 -10.91 -7.52
C ALA A 59 6.31 -9.80 -6.62
N LEU A 60 6.22 -8.54 -7.08
CA LEU A 60 6.68 -7.39 -6.32
C LEU A 60 5.84 -7.14 -5.05
N ARG A 61 4.51 -7.29 -5.15
CA ARG A 61 3.59 -7.20 -4.02
C ARG A 61 3.91 -8.25 -2.96
N ASN A 62 4.00 -9.52 -3.36
CA ASN A 62 4.27 -10.61 -2.42
C ASN A 62 5.68 -10.51 -1.82
N GLY A 63 6.68 -10.13 -2.61
CA GLY A 63 8.05 -9.94 -2.13
C GLY A 63 8.14 -8.83 -1.08
N LEU A 64 7.55 -7.67 -1.35
CA LEU A 64 7.60 -6.54 -0.42
C LEU A 64 6.79 -6.83 0.85
N LEU A 65 5.65 -7.50 0.73
CA LEU A 65 4.84 -7.94 1.86
C LEU A 65 5.59 -8.90 2.78
N MET A 66 6.32 -9.87 2.21
CA MET A 66 7.14 -10.80 2.99
C MET A 66 8.29 -10.08 3.71
N ILE A 67 8.92 -9.09 3.07
CA ILE A 67 9.96 -8.25 3.71
C ILE A 67 9.36 -7.43 4.86
N GLY A 68 8.19 -6.82 4.66
CA GLY A 68 7.49 -6.05 5.69
C GLY A 68 7.09 -6.90 6.89
N LEU A 69 6.55 -8.09 6.65
CA LEU A 69 6.23 -9.05 7.71
C LEU A 69 7.47 -9.49 8.48
N ALA A 70 8.57 -9.81 7.78
CA ALA A 70 9.81 -10.22 8.42
C ALA A 70 10.40 -9.11 9.30
N LEU A 71 10.49 -7.88 8.79
CA LEU A 71 10.97 -6.73 9.54
C LEU A 71 10.07 -6.41 10.74
N GLY A 72 8.75 -6.50 10.56
CA GLY A 72 7.79 -6.33 11.63
C GLY A 72 7.90 -7.40 12.72
N ALA A 73 8.10 -8.66 12.35
CA ALA A 73 8.32 -9.75 13.31
C ALA A 73 9.59 -9.54 14.13
N ILE A 74 10.70 -9.22 13.47
CA ILE A 74 11.99 -8.99 14.14
C ILE A 74 11.89 -7.81 15.11
N GLY A 75 11.31 -6.69 14.67
CA GLY A 75 11.08 -5.53 15.54
C GLY A 75 10.18 -5.86 16.72
N GLY A 76 9.10 -6.60 16.47
CA GLY A 76 8.17 -6.99 17.52
C GLY A 76 8.77 -7.90 18.60
N ILE A 77 9.64 -8.84 18.22
CA ILE A 77 10.37 -9.71 19.16
C ILE A 77 11.34 -8.89 20.01
N TYR A 78 12.06 -7.93 19.42
CA TYR A 78 12.99 -7.10 20.16
C TYR A 78 12.30 -6.20 21.21
N LEU A 79 11.09 -5.73 20.90
CA LEU A 79 10.29 -4.95 21.84
C LEU A 79 9.50 -5.80 22.85
N ASP A 80 9.36 -7.11 22.63
CA ASP A 80 8.60 -8.00 23.51
C ASP A 80 9.24 -8.09 24.91
N ASP A 81 10.58 -8.07 24.98
CA ASP A 81 11.35 -8.08 26.23
C ASP A 81 11.08 -6.86 27.15
N THR A 82 10.49 -5.79 26.60
CA THR A 82 10.17 -4.57 27.37
C THR A 82 8.76 -4.57 27.95
N MET A 83 7.91 -5.53 27.58
CA MET A 83 6.52 -5.60 28.03
C MET A 83 6.34 -6.54 29.24
N PRO A 84 5.36 -6.24 30.13
CA PRO A 84 4.99 -7.14 31.22
C PRO A 84 4.55 -8.51 30.68
N HIS A 85 4.85 -9.58 31.44
CA HIS A 85 4.63 -10.98 31.02
C HIS A 85 3.17 -11.31 30.63
N ASP A 86 2.19 -10.56 31.16
CA ASP A 86 0.77 -10.71 30.83
C ASP A 86 0.44 -10.34 29.36
N TRP A 87 1.32 -9.61 28.68
CA TRP A 87 1.16 -9.13 27.30
C TRP A 87 2.23 -9.69 26.35
N ALA A 88 2.94 -10.73 26.77
CA ALA A 88 3.98 -11.38 25.97
C ALA A 88 3.40 -11.84 24.61
N GLY A 89 4.10 -11.48 23.52
CA GLY A 89 3.70 -11.76 22.15
C GLY A 89 2.76 -10.73 21.53
N PHE A 90 2.16 -9.80 22.29
CA PHE A 90 1.27 -8.78 21.73
C PHE A 90 2.06 -7.77 20.89
N SER A 91 3.28 -7.43 21.32
CA SER A 91 4.23 -6.62 20.56
C SER A 91 4.53 -7.25 19.19
N VAL A 92 4.83 -8.55 19.17
CA VAL A 92 5.16 -9.29 17.94
C VAL A 92 4.05 -9.18 16.90
N VAL A 93 2.80 -9.36 17.30
CA VAL A 93 1.63 -9.30 16.40
C VAL A 93 1.40 -7.89 15.86
N ILE A 94 1.51 -6.87 16.72
CA ILE A 94 1.29 -5.47 16.30
C ILE A 94 2.37 -5.05 15.29
N PHE A 95 3.64 -5.33 15.58
CA PHE A 95 4.74 -4.91 14.72
C PHE A 95 4.77 -5.69 13.40
N THR A 96 4.40 -6.98 13.37
CA THR A 96 4.23 -7.73 12.11
C THR A 96 3.15 -7.11 11.22
N VAL A 97 1.97 -6.81 11.77
CA VAL A 97 0.87 -6.22 11.02
C VAL A 97 1.24 -4.81 10.52
N LEU A 98 1.90 -4.00 11.36
CA LEU A 98 2.42 -2.70 10.96
C LEU A 98 3.47 -2.80 9.84
N GLY A 99 4.44 -3.72 9.97
CA GLY A 99 5.46 -3.95 8.95
C GLY A 99 4.85 -4.37 7.61
N GLY A 100 3.84 -5.24 7.62
CA GLY A 100 3.07 -5.59 6.43
C GLY A 100 2.31 -4.40 5.83
N GLY A 101 1.73 -3.54 6.66
CA GLY A 101 1.06 -2.31 6.23
C GLY A 101 2.01 -1.31 5.57
N ILE A 102 3.20 -1.10 6.15
CA ILE A 102 4.25 -0.23 5.57
C ILE A 102 4.74 -0.79 4.24
N ALA A 103 4.92 -2.10 4.13
CA ALA A 103 5.27 -2.73 2.85
C ALA A 103 4.21 -2.48 1.77
N TYR A 104 2.93 -2.51 2.10
CA TYR A 104 1.86 -2.16 1.16
C TYR A 104 1.92 -0.70 0.71
N LEU A 105 2.20 0.23 1.64
CA LEU A 105 2.40 1.64 1.31
C LEU A 105 3.59 1.83 0.36
N ALA A 106 4.71 1.18 0.65
CA ALA A 106 5.89 1.23 -0.21
C ALA A 106 5.60 0.64 -1.60
N TYR A 107 4.86 -0.47 -1.68
CA TYR A 107 4.42 -1.07 -2.95
C TYR A 107 3.61 -0.07 -3.77
N PHE A 108 2.68 0.62 -3.13
CA PHE A 108 1.87 1.66 -3.77
C PHE A 108 2.73 2.76 -4.39
N PHE A 109 3.68 3.32 -3.63
CA PHE A 109 4.56 4.38 -4.12
C PHE A 109 5.44 3.91 -5.29
N ILE A 110 5.95 2.69 -5.23
CA ILE A 110 6.77 2.12 -6.32
C ILE A 110 5.93 1.96 -7.59
N VAL A 111 4.71 1.45 -7.47
CA VAL A 111 3.79 1.30 -8.61
C VAL A 111 3.42 2.67 -9.17
N LEU A 112 3.16 3.67 -8.32
CA LEU A 112 2.86 5.03 -8.75
C LEU A 112 4.01 5.62 -9.59
N LYS A 113 5.26 5.47 -9.12
CA LYS A 113 6.46 5.94 -9.85
C LYS A 113 6.67 5.18 -11.17
N MET A 114 6.40 3.88 -11.21
CA MET A 114 6.50 3.10 -12.44
C MET A 114 5.45 3.54 -13.47
N LEU A 115 4.23 3.86 -13.00
CA LEU A 115 3.17 4.40 -13.86
C LEU A 115 3.48 5.80 -14.40
N GLU A 116 4.21 6.61 -13.64
CA GLU A 116 4.64 7.96 -14.03
C GLU A 116 5.76 7.90 -15.07
N LYS A 117 6.76 7.02 -14.89
CA LYS A 117 7.81 6.80 -15.88
C LYS A 117 7.30 6.29 -17.23
N GLU A 118 6.22 5.51 -17.24
CA GLU A 118 5.57 5.09 -18.49
C GLU A 118 4.84 6.22 -19.22
N LYS A 119 4.58 7.36 -18.58
CA LYS A 119 4.00 8.54 -19.25
C LYS A 119 5.05 9.44 -19.89
N GLU A 120 6.31 9.31 -19.48
CA GLU A 120 7.44 10.10 -19.99
C GLU A 120 8.17 9.42 -21.16
N GLN A 121 7.82 8.17 -21.49
CA GLN A 121 8.31 7.43 -22.66
C GLN A 121 7.26 7.41 -23.76
#